data_AF-A0AAV5TCZ8-F1
#
_entry.id   AF-A0AAV5TCZ8-F1
#
_cell.length_a   1.000
_cell.length_b   1.000
_cell.length_c   1.000
_cell.angle_alpha   90.00
_cell.angle_beta   90.00
_cell.angle_gamma   90.00
#
_symmetry.space_group_name_H-M   'P 1'
#
loop_
_entity.id
_entity.type
_entity.pdbx_description
1 polymer ?
#
loop_
_entity_poly.entity_id
_entity_poly.type
_entity_poly.pdbx_seq_one_letter_code
_entity_poly.pdbx_strand_id
1 'polypeptide(L)' 'ADASKAANDWCPDVGKFSQADREGILLSLNDHRSRIALGSITANGKSVVQASNMEKMTWDCDLEREA' A
#
# COMPACT_ATOMS: atom_id res chain seq x y z
N ALA A 1 -13.34 11.97 -24.76
CA ALA A 1 -13.21 10.77 -23.91
C ALA A 1 -11.73 10.43 -23.85
N ASP A 2 -11.12 10.64 -22.69
CA ASP A 2 -9.67 10.55 -22.54
C ASP A 2 -9.25 9.10 -22.32
N ALA A 3 -8.66 8.50 -23.35
CA ALA A 3 -8.21 7.11 -23.38
C ALA A 3 -6.96 6.85 -22.52
N SER A 4 -6.39 7.88 -21.87
CA SER A 4 -5.19 7.73 -21.02
C SER A 4 -5.47 7.18 -19.62
N LYS A 5 -6.72 7.26 -19.13
CA LYS A 5 -7.08 6.86 -17.75
C LYS A 5 -7.31 5.35 -17.56
N ALA A 6 -7.46 4.59 -18.65
CA ALA A 6 -7.85 3.18 -18.60
C ALA A 6 -6.66 2.19 -18.59
N ALA A 7 -5.45 2.63 -18.92
CA ALA A 7 -4.33 1.68 -19.12
C ALA A 7 -3.76 1.10 -17.82
N ASN A 8 -4.02 1.72 -16.65
CA ASN A 8 -3.41 1.35 -15.37
C ASN A 8 -4.42 1.25 -14.21
N ASP A 9 -5.73 1.23 -14.45
CA ASP A 9 -6.69 1.07 -13.35
C ASP A 9 -6.67 -0.38 -12.85
N TRP A 10 -6.14 -0.58 -11.64
CA TRP A 10 -6.02 -1.91 -11.04
C TRP A 10 -7.38 -2.53 -10.71
N CYS A 11 -8.37 -1.71 -10.37
CA CYS A 11 -9.69 -2.17 -9.92
C CYS A 11 -10.81 -1.33 -10.55
N PRO A 12 -11.07 -1.52 -11.85
CA PRO A 12 -12.05 -0.70 -12.59
C PRO A 12 -13.48 -0.83 -12.04
N ASP A 13 -13.80 -1.96 -11.40
CA ASP A 13 -15.16 -2.28 -10.93
C ASP A 13 -15.38 -2.03 -9.42
N VAL A 14 -14.41 -1.45 -8.70
CA VAL A 14 -14.50 -1.28 -7.23
C VAL A 14 -14.88 0.13 -6.82
N GLY A 15 -14.68 1.16 -7.66
CA GLY A 15 -15.23 2.51 -7.54
C GLY A 15 -14.92 3.32 -6.26
N LYS A 16 -14.38 2.71 -5.20
CA LYS A 16 -14.17 3.32 -3.88
C LYS A 16 -12.95 4.21 -3.85
N PHE A 17 -11.87 3.80 -4.50
CA PHE A 17 -10.64 4.57 -4.64
C PHE A 17 -10.29 4.83 -6.10
N SER A 18 -9.62 5.95 -6.38
CA SER A 18 -9.00 6.16 -7.68
C SER A 18 -7.69 5.38 -7.78
N GLN A 19 -7.20 5.13 -8.99
CA GLN A 19 -5.88 4.50 -9.20
C GLN A 19 -4.75 5.24 -8.44
N ALA A 20 -4.77 6.56 -8.40
CA ALA A 20 -3.78 7.36 -7.66
C ALA A 20 -3.89 7.16 -6.14
N ASP A 21 -5.10 6.99 -5.60
CA ASP A 21 -5.28 6.71 -4.17
C ASP A 21 -4.73 5.34 -3.82
N ARG A 22 -4.98 4.32 -4.66
CA ARG A 22 -4.44 2.97 -4.48
C ARG A 22 -2.91 2.97 -4.44
N GLU A 23 -2.29 3.66 -5.40
CA GLU A 23 -0.84 3.83 -5.44
C GLU A 23 -0.30 4.53 -4.18
N GLY A 24 -0.93 5.62 -3.77
CA GLY A 24 -0.53 6.38 -2.59
C GLY A 24 -0.62 5.56 -1.29
N ILE A 25 -1.73 4.85 -1.10
CA ILE A 25 -1.95 3.97 0.06
C ILE A 25 -0.91 2.84 0.06
N LEU A 26 -0.76 2.13 -1.06
CA LEU A 26 0.16 1.01 -1.17
C LEU A 26 1.63 1.42 -0.96
N LEU A 27 2.02 2.58 -1.50
CA LEU A 27 3.36 3.13 -1.32
C LEU A 27 3.61 3.48 0.16
N SER A 28 2.68 4.18 0.81
CA SER A 28 2.79 4.57 2.21
C SER A 28 2.91 3.37 3.15
N LEU A 29 2.09 2.32 2.93
CA LEU A 29 2.14 1.09 3.71
C LEU A 29 3.48 0.35 3.51
N ASN A 30 3.94 0.23 2.28
CA ASN A 30 5.21 -0.44 1.99
C ASN A 30 6.43 0.34 2.51
N ASP A 31 6.41 1.67 2.49
CA ASP A 31 7.46 2.49 3.11
C ASP A 31 7.51 2.25 4.64
N HIS A 32 6.36 2.29 5.32
CA HIS A 32 6.31 1.99 6.75
C HIS A 32 6.78 0.56 7.06
N ARG A 33 6.36 -0.43 6.29
CA ARG A 33 6.82 -1.82 6.43
C ARG A 33 8.33 -1.93 6.24
N SER A 34 8.90 -1.24 5.25
CA SER A 34 10.35 -1.19 5.03
C SER A 34 11.09 -0.60 6.22
N ARG A 35 10.61 0.52 6.78
CA ARG A 35 11.20 1.15 7.96
C ARG A 35 11.15 0.26 9.21
N ILE A 36 10.06 -0.48 9.39
CA ILE A 36 9.96 -1.52 10.44
C ILE A 36 10.96 -2.66 10.16
N ALA A 37 11.03 -3.14 8.92
CA ALA A 37 11.94 -4.21 8.52
C ALA A 37 13.41 -3.86 8.72
N LEU A 38 13.78 -2.57 8.66
CA LEU A 38 15.12 -2.07 8.92
C LEU A 38 15.36 -1.70 10.38
N GLY A 39 14.34 -1.77 11.25
CA GLY A 39 14.45 -1.34 12.65
C GLY A 39 14.67 0.17 12.82
N SER A 40 14.28 0.98 11.83
CA SER A 40 14.51 2.44 11.83
C SER A 40 13.32 3.26 12.35
N ILE A 41 12.31 2.58 12.91
CA ILE A 41 11.12 3.20 13.51
C ILE A 41 11.15 3.08 15.04
N THR A 42 10.73 4.15 15.69
CA THR A 42 10.47 4.20 17.14
C THR A 42 8.96 4.27 17.36
N ALA A 43 8.43 3.41 18.23
CA ALA A 43 7.05 3.44 18.67
C ALA A 43 7.02 3.56 20.20
N ASN A 44 6.25 4.53 20.73
CA ASN A 44 6.14 4.78 22.17
C ASN A 44 7.50 4.94 22.88
N GLY A 45 8.45 5.63 22.23
CA GLY A 45 9.79 5.87 22.77
C GLY A 45 10.73 4.66 22.75
N LYS A 46 10.33 3.53 22.14
CA LYS A 46 11.17 2.34 21.98
C LYS A 46 11.38 2.02 20.51
N SER A 47 12.60 1.66 20.13
CA SER A 47 12.88 1.15 18.78
C SER A 47 12.11 -0.14 18.55
N VAL A 48 11.45 -0.24 17.41
CA VAL A 48 10.82 -1.48 16.97
C VAL A 48 11.93 -2.42 16.50
N VAL A 49 11.85 -3.68 16.89
CA VAL A 49 12.83 -4.69 16.49
C VAL A 49 12.79 -4.93 14.98
N GLN A 50 13.95 -5.22 14.41
CA GLN A 50 14.08 -5.54 12.99
C GLN A 50 13.25 -6.79 12.64
N ALA A 51 12.53 -6.76 11.52
CA ALA A 51 11.81 -7.92 11.00
C ALA A 51 12.58 -8.54 9.82
N SER A 52 12.85 -9.85 9.88
CA SER A 52 13.65 -10.56 8.87
C SER A 52 12.86 -10.96 7.62
N ASN A 53 11.54 -11.16 7.73
CA ASN A 53 10.68 -11.65 6.64
C ASN A 53 9.50 -10.70 6.40
N MET A 54 9.78 -9.41 6.23
CA MET A 54 8.74 -8.41 5.97
C MET A 54 8.45 -8.30 4.46
N GLU A 55 7.42 -9.01 4.01
CA GLU A 55 7.07 -9.03 2.58
C GLU A 55 6.45 -7.72 2.08
N LYS A 56 6.64 -7.42 0.79
CA LYS A 56 6.02 -6.26 0.15
C LYS A 56 4.54 -6.54 -0.13
N MET A 57 3.66 -5.61 0.22
CA MET A 57 2.24 -5.69 -0.11
C MET A 57 2.01 -5.40 -1.59
N THR A 58 0.97 -6.04 -2.13
CA THR A 58 0.37 -5.75 -3.44
C THR A 58 -1.08 -5.36 -3.22
N TRP A 59 -1.68 -4.67 -4.19
CA TRP A 59 -3.09 -4.29 -4.11
C TRP A 59 -3.98 -5.46 -4.49
N ASP A 60 -5.06 -5.67 -3.74
CA ASP A 60 -6.08 -6.68 -4.01
C ASP A 60 -7.45 -6.01 -4.07
N CYS A 61 -8.11 -6.16 -5.21
CA CYS A 61 -9.39 -5.50 -5.49
C CYS A 61 -10.57 -6.09 -4.72
N ASP A 62 -10.50 -7.37 -4.35
CA ASP A 62 -11.57 -8.02 -3.59
C ASP A 62 -11.49 -7.59 -2.12
N LEU A 63 -10.28 -7.45 -1.57
CA LEU A 63 -10.09 -6.84 -0.25
C LEU A 63 -10.54 -5.37 -0.21
N GLU A 64 -10.30 -4.58 -1.27
CA GLU A 64 -10.81 -3.20 -1.37
C GLU A 64 -12.35 -3.17 -1.32
N ARG A 65 -13.00 -4.13 -1.99
CA ARG A 65 -14.46 -4.23 -2.10
C ARG A 65 -15.12 -4.59 -0.78
N GLU A 66 -14.45 -5.38 0.06
CA GLU A 66 -14.96 -5.84 1.36
C GLU A 66 -14.70 -4.86 2.51
N ALA A 67 -13.75 -3.94 2.35
CA ALA A 67 -13.41 -2.90 3.35
C ALA A 67 -14.49 -1.82 3.49
#